data_AF-A0A6M5JFF0-F1
#
_entry.id   AF-A0A6M5JFF0-F1
#
_cell.length_a   1.000
_cell.length_b   1.000
_cell.length_c   1.000
_cell.angle_alpha   90.00
_cell.angle_beta   90.00
_cell.angle_gamma   90.00
#
_symmetry.space_group_name_H-M   'P 1'
#
loop_
_entity.id
_entity.type
_entity.pdbx_description
1 polymer ?
#
loop_
_entity_poly.entity_id
_entity_poly.type
_entity_poly.pdbx_seq_one_letter_code
_entity_poly.pdbx_strand_id
1 'polypeptide(L)'
;MAAKRKLKVFRTPIGFHDAYVAASSRRAALEAWGSDADLFARGIAELVTDDALTAEPLASPGQVIKRLRGSAEEQLAALPAAAPSPKRPGRRSSDRKAKRGGSQGEEARASSKKTPKSKPRPRSKPRPSRAALDRAEQGLEALVAAQAQEEAALREREQALERTRRDLNTRHQRDRKTAELRVRKAREAHTDALQHWIDDQG
;
A
#
# COMPACT_ATOMS: atom_id res chain seq x y z
N MET A 1 15.19 -39.44 -21.65
CA MET A 1 15.93 -38.36 -22.33
C MET A 1 14.96 -37.26 -22.73
N ALA A 2 14.70 -36.28 -21.85
CA ALA A 2 13.76 -35.19 -22.16
C ALA A 2 14.40 -34.25 -23.20
N ALA A 3 13.77 -34.14 -24.37
CA ALA A 3 14.19 -33.23 -25.42
C ALA A 3 14.34 -31.81 -24.84
N LYS A 4 15.50 -31.17 -25.08
CA LYS A 4 15.84 -29.84 -24.57
C LYS A 4 14.95 -28.79 -25.24
N ARG A 5 13.75 -28.58 -24.67
CA ARG A 5 12.76 -27.62 -25.17
C ARG A 5 13.33 -26.20 -25.06
N LYS A 6 13.07 -25.36 -26.07
CA LYS A 6 13.52 -23.96 -26.10
C LYS A 6 12.96 -23.23 -24.89
N LEU A 7 13.85 -22.72 -24.04
CA LEU A 7 13.48 -21.99 -22.82
C LEU A 7 12.98 -20.61 -23.19
N LYS A 8 11.90 -20.19 -22.52
CA LYS A 8 11.30 -18.86 -22.63
C LYS A 8 11.33 -18.21 -21.25
N VAL A 9 11.55 -16.91 -21.22
CA VAL A 9 11.56 -16.17 -19.96
C VAL A 9 10.20 -15.55 -19.74
N PHE A 10 9.62 -15.83 -18.58
CA PHE A 10 8.35 -15.27 -18.16
C PHE A 10 8.59 -14.35 -16.96
N ARG A 11 7.81 -13.27 -16.88
CA ARG A 11 7.77 -12.39 -15.71
C ARG A 11 6.40 -12.40 -15.07
N THR A 12 6.36 -12.27 -13.75
CA THR A 12 5.14 -11.94 -13.02
C THR A 12 5.44 -10.90 -11.94
N PRO A 13 4.57 -9.89 -11.75
CA PRO A 13 4.58 -9.03 -10.58
C PRO A 13 4.39 -9.85 -9.31
N ILE A 14 5.25 -9.64 -8.32
CA ILE A 14 5.09 -10.13 -6.95
C ILE A 14 5.35 -9.00 -5.96
N GLY A 15 4.31 -8.21 -5.68
CA GLY A 15 4.43 -7.03 -4.82
C GLY A 15 5.38 -6.00 -5.43
N PHE A 16 6.52 -5.75 -4.77
CA PHE A 16 7.54 -4.77 -5.17
C PHE A 16 8.59 -5.33 -6.15
N HIS A 17 8.50 -6.61 -6.51
CA HIS A 17 9.47 -7.27 -7.36
C HIS A 17 8.81 -7.83 -8.61
N ASP A 18 9.55 -7.92 -9.69
CA ASP A 18 9.23 -8.76 -10.83
C ASP A 18 9.99 -10.07 -10.69
N ALA A 19 9.24 -11.17 -10.65
CA ALA A 19 9.78 -12.52 -10.63
C ALA A 19 9.95 -13.02 -12.07
N TYR A 20 11.21 -13.18 -12.48
CA TYR A 20 11.58 -13.74 -13.77
C TYR A 20 11.92 -15.22 -13.64
N VAL A 21 11.49 -16.05 -14.58
CA VAL A 21 11.89 -17.45 -14.65
C VAL A 21 12.04 -17.89 -16.10
N ALA A 22 13.14 -18.58 -16.42
CA ALA A 22 13.26 -19.29 -17.69
C ALA A 22 12.63 -20.67 -17.57
N ALA A 23 11.56 -20.92 -18.33
CA ALA A 23 10.83 -22.17 -18.32
C ALA A 23 10.51 -22.65 -19.74
N SER A 24 10.30 -23.95 -19.89
CA SER A 24 9.95 -24.55 -21.19
C SER A 24 8.50 -24.27 -21.63
N SER A 25 7.63 -23.85 -20.70
CA SER A 25 6.22 -23.56 -20.93
C SER A 25 5.65 -22.62 -19.86
N ARG A 26 4.48 -22.01 -20.13
CA ARG A 26 3.76 -21.17 -19.15
C ARG A 26 3.43 -21.95 -17.88
N ARG A 27 3.02 -23.21 -18.01
CA ARG A 27 2.71 -24.08 -16.86
C ARG A 27 3.94 -24.33 -15.99
N ALA A 28 5.09 -24.60 -16.60
CA ALA A 28 6.34 -24.77 -15.85
C ALA A 28 6.78 -23.46 -15.14
N ALA A 29 6.45 -22.29 -15.69
CA ALA A 29 6.67 -21.02 -15.01
C ALA A 29 5.76 -20.84 -13.79
N LEU A 30 4.47 -21.21 -13.91
CA LEU A 30 3.54 -21.20 -12.77
C LEU A 30 3.98 -22.15 -11.65
N GLU A 31 4.41 -23.36 -12.01
CA GLU A 31 4.96 -24.35 -11.05
C GLU A 31 6.22 -23.79 -10.35
N ALA A 32 7.13 -23.13 -11.08
CA ALA A 32 8.32 -22.50 -10.51
C ALA A 32 7.99 -21.31 -9.58
N TRP A 33 6.93 -20.56 -9.87
CA TRP A 33 6.43 -19.49 -9.00
C TRP A 33 5.59 -20.02 -7.83
N GLY A 34 5.19 -21.29 -7.84
CA GLY A 34 4.32 -21.89 -6.83
C GLY A 34 2.89 -21.37 -6.88
N SER A 35 2.37 -21.06 -8.07
CA SER A 35 0.99 -20.59 -8.25
C SER A 35 0.10 -21.66 -8.88
N ASP A 36 -0.98 -22.02 -8.18
CA ASP A 36 -2.03 -22.90 -8.72
C ASP A 36 -3.00 -22.14 -9.64
N ALA A 37 -2.97 -20.80 -9.63
CA ALA A 37 -3.81 -19.96 -10.46
C ALA A 37 -3.12 -19.62 -11.79
N ASP A 38 -3.90 -19.59 -12.88
CA ASP A 38 -3.37 -19.15 -14.18
C ASP A 38 -3.17 -17.63 -14.22
N LEU A 39 -1.95 -17.19 -13.89
CA LEU A 39 -1.54 -15.79 -13.91
C LEU A 39 -1.48 -15.20 -15.32
N PHE A 40 -1.33 -16.03 -16.36
CA PHE A 40 -1.29 -15.57 -17.75
C PHE A 40 -2.70 -15.25 -18.26
N ALA A 41 -3.69 -16.08 -17.91
CA ALA A 41 -5.09 -15.83 -18.27
C ALA A 41 -5.64 -14.53 -17.64
N ARG A 42 -5.09 -14.13 -16.48
CA ARG A 42 -5.44 -12.89 -15.78
C ARG A 42 -4.68 -11.66 -16.29
N GLY A 43 -3.75 -11.83 -17.23
CA GLY A 43 -2.88 -10.75 -17.71
C GLY A 43 -1.88 -10.25 -16.67
N ILE A 44 -1.61 -11.04 -15.63
CA ILE A 44 -0.66 -10.69 -14.57
C ILE A 44 0.76 -11.13 -14.97
N ALA A 45 0.88 -12.31 -15.58
CA ALA A 45 2.15 -12.83 -16.07
C ALA A 45 2.32 -12.63 -17.59
N GLU A 46 3.54 -12.30 -18.01
CA GLU A 46 3.85 -11.95 -19.40
C GLU A 46 5.10 -12.68 -19.89
N LEU A 47 5.19 -12.86 -21.21
CA LEU A 47 6.40 -13.33 -21.89
C LEU A 47 7.37 -12.15 -22.06
N VAL A 48 8.60 -12.30 -21.59
CA VAL A 48 9.65 -11.28 -21.73
C VAL A 48 10.46 -11.57 -22.99
N THR A 49 10.55 -10.59 -23.87
CA THR A 49 11.32 -10.67 -25.13
C THR A 49 12.56 -9.75 -25.12
N ASP A 50 12.81 -9.04 -24.03
CA ASP A 50 13.99 -8.17 -23.88
C ASP A 50 15.24 -8.99 -23.53
N ASP A 51 16.25 -8.91 -24.38
CA ASP A 51 17.50 -9.68 -24.26
C ASP A 51 18.26 -9.37 -22.96
N ALA A 52 18.21 -8.13 -22.45
CA ALA A 52 18.88 -7.75 -21.20
C ALA A 52 18.18 -8.31 -19.94
N LEU A 53 16.88 -8.52 -20.03
CA LEU A 53 16.06 -9.08 -18.94
C LEU A 53 15.96 -10.60 -18.99
N THR A 54 16.29 -11.22 -20.13
CA THR A 54 16.24 -12.67 -20.32
C THR A 54 17.58 -13.39 -20.10
N ALA A 55 18.72 -12.68 -20.15
CA ALA A 55 20.05 -13.29 -19.98
C ALA A 55 20.25 -13.98 -18.62
N GLU A 56 19.85 -13.34 -17.52
CA GLU A 56 20.02 -13.89 -16.17
C GLU A 56 19.11 -15.11 -15.91
N PRO A 57 17.80 -15.07 -16.25
CA PRO A 57 16.94 -16.23 -16.09
C PRO A 57 17.33 -17.41 -17.00
N LEU A 58 17.84 -17.16 -18.21
CA LEU A 58 18.29 -18.22 -19.12
C LEU A 58 19.55 -18.95 -18.63
N ALA A 59 20.39 -18.29 -17.83
CA ALA A 59 21.55 -18.90 -17.20
C ALA A 59 21.17 -19.90 -16.08
N SER A 60 20.04 -19.65 -15.40
CA SER A 60 19.51 -20.47 -14.31
C SER A 60 18.07 -20.94 -14.59
N PRO A 61 17.87 -21.92 -15.49
CA PRO A 61 16.54 -22.39 -15.86
C PRO A 61 15.78 -22.98 -14.68
N GLY A 62 14.51 -22.61 -14.54
CA GLY A 62 13.64 -23.03 -13.44
C GLY A 62 13.85 -22.27 -12.13
N GLN A 63 14.88 -21.43 -12.02
CA GLN A 63 15.08 -20.58 -10.85
C GLN A 63 14.34 -19.26 -11.01
N VAL A 64 13.65 -18.83 -9.96
CA VAL A 64 12.94 -17.56 -9.93
C VAL A 64 13.89 -16.45 -9.48
N ILE A 65 14.20 -15.54 -10.40
CA ILE A 65 15.02 -14.36 -10.14
C ILE A 65 14.09 -13.20 -9.80
N LYS A 66 14.24 -12.64 -8.60
CA LYS A 66 13.44 -11.50 -8.14
C LYS A 66 14.21 -10.22 -8.41
N ARG A 67 13.70 -9.37 -9.30
CA ARG A 67 14.25 -8.02 -9.52
C ARG A 67 13.32 -6.98 -8.92
N LEU A 68 13.88 -6.00 -8.23
CA LEU A 68 13.12 -4.86 -7.71
C LEU A 68 12.49 -4.08 -8.86
N ARG A 69 11.22 -3.71 -8.70
CA ARG A 69 10.50 -2.86 -9.64
C ARG A 69 10.73 -1.39 -9.28
N GLY A 70 11.27 -0.62 -10.24
CA GLY A 70 11.66 0.77 -10.05
C GLY A 70 13.02 0.90 -9.38
N SER A 71 13.60 2.10 -9.43
CA SER A 71 14.83 2.41 -8.68
C SER A 71 14.54 2.41 -7.17
N ALA A 72 15.55 2.08 -6.34
CA ALA A 72 15.41 2.18 -4.89
C ALA A 72 15.01 3.59 -4.44
N GLU A 73 15.39 4.60 -5.22
CA GLU A 73 15.11 6.02 -5.03
C GLU A 73 13.63 6.35 -5.24
N GLU A 74 12.99 5.82 -6.29
CA GLU A 74 11.55 5.99 -6.52
C GLU A 74 10.70 5.30 -5.44
N GLN A 75 11.18 4.17 -4.88
CA GLN A 75 10.50 3.53 -3.75
C GLN A 75 10.64 4.32 -2.45
N LEU A 76 11.81 4.92 -2.19
CA LEU A 76 12.01 5.83 -1.06
C LEU A 76 11.19 7.11 -1.19
N ALA A 77 11.03 7.64 -2.41
CA ALA A 77 10.18 8.80 -2.68
C ALA A 77 8.68 8.50 -2.55
N ALA A 78 8.27 7.24 -2.74
CA ALA A 78 6.90 6.77 -2.53
C ALA A 78 6.56 6.47 -1.05
N LEU A 79 7.55 6.53 -0.14
CA LEU A 79 7.28 6.45 1.29
C LEU A 79 6.65 7.77 1.78
N PRO A 80 5.52 7.75 2.51
CA PRO A 80 5.06 8.94 3.21
C PRO A 80 6.15 9.39 4.19
N ALA A 81 6.40 10.70 4.27
CA ALA A 81 7.43 11.27 5.15
C ALA A 81 7.30 10.70 6.57
N ALA A 82 8.40 10.18 7.09
CA ALA A 82 8.43 9.39 8.31
C ALA A 82 7.74 10.11 9.49
N ALA A 83 6.63 9.55 9.97
CA ALA A 83 6.13 9.85 11.30
C ALA A 83 7.16 9.34 12.34
N PRO A 84 7.40 10.06 13.45
CA PRO A 84 8.43 9.70 14.41
C PRO A 84 8.10 8.37 15.12
N SER A 85 9.05 7.44 15.10
CA SER A 85 8.93 6.12 15.72
C SER A 85 8.74 6.22 17.25
N PRO A 86 7.80 5.48 17.87
CA PRO A 86 7.69 5.43 19.31
C PRO A 86 8.86 4.64 19.92
N LYS A 87 9.58 5.28 20.86
CA LYS A 87 10.66 4.64 21.63
C LYS A 87 10.09 3.47 22.44
N ARG A 88 10.48 2.24 22.09
CA ARG A 88 10.29 1.05 22.94
C ARG A 88 10.99 1.28 24.29
N PRO A 89 10.30 1.18 25.44
CA PRO A 89 10.98 1.22 26.73
C PRO A 89 11.78 -0.06 26.92
N GLY A 90 13.09 0.13 27.13
CA GLY A 90 14.06 -0.93 27.28
C GLY A 90 13.83 -1.78 28.52
N ARG A 91 14.01 -3.08 28.31
CA ARG A 91 14.32 -4.11 29.29
C ARG A 91 15.35 -3.60 30.32
N ARG A 92 14.99 -3.53 31.60
CA ARG A 92 15.96 -3.49 32.71
C ARG A 92 15.74 -4.70 33.61
N SER A 93 16.55 -5.71 33.35
CA SER A 93 17.00 -6.65 34.36
C SER A 93 17.83 -5.92 35.40
N SER A 94 17.50 -6.08 36.68
CA SER A 94 18.48 -6.38 37.72
C SER A 94 17.77 -6.52 39.07
N ASP A 95 17.57 -7.77 39.46
CA ASP A 95 17.74 -8.20 40.84
C ASP A 95 18.94 -7.49 41.49
N ARG A 96 18.72 -6.92 42.68
CA ARG A 96 19.57 -7.16 43.86
C ARG A 96 18.94 -6.54 45.11
N LYS A 97 18.40 -7.45 45.90
CA LYS A 97 18.12 -7.37 47.33
C LYS A 97 19.43 -7.20 48.14
N ALA A 98 19.28 -6.71 49.38
CA ALA A 98 20.19 -6.79 50.53
C ALA A 98 21.29 -5.71 50.61
N LYS A 99 21.68 -5.14 51.76
CA LYS A 99 21.27 -5.27 53.18
C LYS A 99 22.19 -4.32 53.99
N ARG A 100 21.62 -3.65 55.00
CA ARG A 100 22.21 -3.17 56.28
C ARG A 100 23.54 -2.38 56.31
N GLY A 101 23.51 -1.38 57.18
CA GLY A 101 24.51 -1.24 58.25
C GLY A 101 25.27 0.08 58.24
N GLY A 102 25.27 0.79 59.36
CA GLY A 102 26.18 1.92 59.58
C GLY A 102 25.60 2.99 60.48
N SER A 103 25.91 2.90 61.76
CA SER A 103 25.52 3.77 62.85
C SER A 103 26.62 4.78 63.21
N GLN A 104 26.21 5.91 63.80
CA GLN A 104 26.93 6.80 64.74
C GLN A 104 27.72 8.03 64.23
N GLY A 105 27.67 9.06 65.10
CA GLY A 105 28.23 10.43 65.03
C GLY A 105 27.10 11.47 65.20
N GLU A 106 26.63 11.85 66.41
CA GLU A 106 27.23 12.84 67.36
C GLU A 106 27.82 14.08 66.64
N GLU A 107 27.58 15.35 66.96
CA GLU A 107 26.84 16.14 67.95
C GLU A 107 26.83 17.57 67.37
N ALA A 108 25.82 18.40 67.64
CA ALA A 108 26.01 19.83 67.94
C ALA A 108 24.68 20.53 68.26
N ARG A 109 24.61 21.04 69.49
CA ARG A 109 23.55 21.86 70.06
C ARG A 109 23.40 23.20 69.33
N ALA A 110 22.15 23.65 69.15
CA ALA A 110 21.81 25.08 69.30
C ALA A 110 20.34 25.21 69.73
N SER A 111 20.16 25.82 70.90
CA SER A 111 18.86 26.13 71.52
C SER A 111 18.21 27.35 70.89
N SER A 112 16.89 27.31 70.65
CA SER A 112 16.05 28.51 70.77
C SER A 112 14.55 28.20 70.80
N LYS A 113 13.97 28.41 71.99
CA LYS A 113 12.61 28.91 72.33
C LYS A 113 11.35 28.29 71.69
N LYS A 114 10.55 27.68 72.58
CA LYS A 114 9.14 27.31 72.42
C LYS A 114 8.24 28.55 72.46
N THR A 115 7.30 28.65 71.52
CA THR A 115 5.98 29.32 71.67
C THR A 115 4.90 28.41 71.06
N PRO A 116 3.63 28.50 71.52
CA PRO A 116 2.69 27.38 71.43
C PRO A 116 1.95 27.26 70.08
N LYS A 117 1.59 26.01 69.79
CA LYS A 117 0.85 25.49 68.63
C LYS A 117 -0.45 26.25 68.34
N SER A 118 -0.59 26.75 67.11
CA SER A 118 -1.86 26.66 66.38
C SER A 118 -1.76 25.46 65.43
N LYS A 119 -2.69 24.50 65.54
CA LYS A 119 -2.74 23.34 64.63
C LYS A 119 -3.22 23.84 63.25
N PRO A 120 -2.43 23.72 62.17
CA PRO A 120 -2.97 23.95 60.84
C PRO A 120 -3.99 22.83 60.55
N ARG A 121 -5.21 23.21 60.17
CA ARG A 121 -6.18 22.27 59.59
C ARG A 121 -5.52 21.56 58.40
N PRO A 122 -5.65 20.24 58.23
CA PRO A 122 -5.11 19.56 57.07
C PRO A 122 -5.77 20.16 55.82
N ARG A 123 -4.97 20.86 55.01
CA ARG A 123 -5.42 21.36 53.71
C ARG A 123 -5.90 20.16 52.92
N SER A 124 -7.16 20.19 52.49
CA SER A 124 -7.72 19.16 51.60
C SER A 124 -6.81 19.03 50.38
N LYS A 125 -6.55 17.80 49.94
CA LYS A 125 -5.72 17.55 48.76
C LYS A 125 -6.31 18.40 47.60
N PRO A 126 -5.50 19.24 46.93
CA PRO A 126 -6.02 20.07 45.85
C PRO A 126 -6.66 19.17 44.80
N ARG A 127 -7.78 19.62 44.23
CA ARG A 127 -8.47 18.90 43.16
C ARG A 127 -7.46 18.58 42.04
N PRO A 128 -7.48 17.36 41.47
CA PRO A 128 -6.62 17.03 40.33
C PRO A 128 -6.84 18.03 39.18
N SER A 129 -5.76 18.47 38.57
CA SER A 129 -5.80 19.40 37.43
C SER A 129 -6.38 18.71 36.19
N ARG A 130 -7.25 19.43 35.45
CA ARG A 130 -7.82 18.97 34.17
C ARG A 130 -6.96 19.29 32.95
N ALA A 131 -5.91 20.08 33.09
CA ALA A 131 -5.14 20.57 31.95
C ALA A 131 -4.53 19.46 31.07
N ALA A 132 -4.24 18.28 31.62
CA ALA A 132 -3.77 17.14 30.83
C ALA A 132 -4.90 16.50 30.00
N LEU A 133 -6.12 16.45 30.55
CA LEU A 133 -7.31 15.96 29.86
C LEU A 133 -7.70 16.92 28.74
N ASP A 134 -7.79 18.22 29.03
CA ASP A 134 -8.17 19.23 28.04
C ASP A 134 -7.21 19.23 26.83
N ARG A 135 -5.90 19.07 27.06
CA ARG A 135 -4.91 18.93 25.97
C ARG A 135 -5.10 17.65 25.15
N ALA A 136 -5.46 16.54 25.80
CA ALA A 136 -5.71 15.29 25.11
C ALA A 136 -6.99 15.35 24.27
N GLU A 137 -8.05 15.98 24.80
CA GLU A 137 -9.31 16.21 24.09
C GLU A 137 -9.12 17.13 22.88
N GLN A 138 -8.39 18.24 23.04
CA GLN A 138 -8.03 19.13 21.93
C GLN A 138 -7.19 18.41 20.86
N GLY A 139 -6.26 17.55 21.28
CA GLY A 139 -5.46 16.73 20.36
C GLY A 139 -6.32 15.74 19.56
N LEU A 140 -7.31 15.11 20.19
CA LEU A 140 -8.26 14.22 19.51
C LEU A 140 -9.15 15.00 18.53
N GLU A 141 -9.68 16.15 18.94
CA GLU A 141 -10.52 16.99 18.08
C GLU A 141 -9.76 17.45 16.83
N ALA A 142 -8.50 17.88 16.98
CA ALA A 142 -7.66 18.27 15.86
C ALA A 142 -7.40 17.10 14.88
N LEU A 143 -7.17 15.89 15.39
CA LEU A 143 -6.98 14.70 14.55
C LEU A 143 -8.26 14.34 13.79
N VAL A 144 -9.41 14.33 14.46
CA VAL A 144 -10.70 14.04 13.82
C VAL A 144 -11.03 15.09 12.76
N ALA A 145 -10.76 16.37 13.04
CA ALA A 145 -10.94 17.45 12.07
C ALA A 145 -10.04 17.27 10.83
N ALA A 146 -8.77 16.91 11.02
CA ALA A 146 -7.85 16.64 9.92
C ALA A 146 -8.32 15.45 9.06
N GLN A 147 -8.72 14.36 9.69
CA GLN A 147 -9.26 13.18 9.00
C GLN A 147 -10.52 13.52 8.19
N ALA A 148 -11.44 14.29 8.77
CA ALA A 148 -12.65 14.70 8.07
C ALA A 148 -12.35 15.56 6.82
N GLN A 149 -11.32 16.41 6.87
CA GLN A 149 -10.86 17.21 5.72
C GLN A 149 -10.25 16.32 4.64
N GLU A 150 -9.42 15.34 5.02
CA GLU A 150 -8.85 14.37 4.08
C GLU A 150 -9.94 13.54 3.38
N GLU A 151 -10.93 13.04 4.13
CA GLU A 151 -12.07 12.32 3.58
C GLU A 151 -12.95 13.19 2.67
N ALA A 152 -13.14 14.47 3.02
CA ALA A 152 -13.85 15.41 2.15
C ALA A 152 -13.13 15.60 0.82
N ALA A 153 -11.80 15.80 0.85
CA ALA A 153 -11.00 15.95 -0.36
C ALA A 153 -11.02 14.69 -1.25
N LEU A 154 -11.01 13.50 -0.64
CA LEU A 154 -11.16 12.24 -1.38
C LEU A 154 -12.54 12.13 -2.03
N ARG A 155 -13.62 12.43 -1.31
CA ARG A 155 -14.99 12.43 -1.85
C ARG A 155 -15.15 13.38 -3.03
N GLU A 156 -14.55 14.57 -2.97
CA GLU A 156 -14.58 15.52 -4.09
C GLU A 156 -13.89 14.95 -5.34
N ARG A 157 -12.74 14.30 -5.17
CA ARG A 157 -12.02 13.65 -6.28
C ARG A 157 -12.83 12.49 -6.87
N GLU A 158 -13.45 11.68 -6.04
CA GLU A 158 -14.34 10.60 -6.48
C GLU A 158 -15.52 11.14 -7.29
N GLN A 159 -16.19 12.19 -6.81
CA GLN A 159 -17.29 12.83 -7.53
C GLN A 159 -16.83 13.41 -8.88
N ALA A 160 -15.64 14.01 -8.94
CA ALA A 160 -15.08 14.51 -10.19
C ALA A 160 -14.79 13.38 -11.19
N LEU A 161 -14.23 12.27 -10.72
CA LEU A 161 -14.00 11.07 -11.53
C LEU A 161 -15.31 10.46 -12.02
N GLU A 162 -16.34 10.40 -11.18
CA GLU A 162 -17.65 9.91 -11.59
C GLU A 162 -18.29 10.76 -12.68
N ARG A 163 -18.21 12.10 -12.57
CA ARG A 163 -18.70 13.01 -13.61
C ARG A 163 -17.96 12.75 -14.93
N THR A 164 -16.64 12.69 -14.87
CA THR A 164 -15.79 12.39 -16.03
C THR A 164 -16.18 11.04 -16.67
N ARG A 165 -16.41 10.01 -15.86
CA ARG A 165 -16.85 8.68 -16.32
C ARG A 165 -18.22 8.74 -17.00
N ARG A 166 -19.17 9.48 -16.43
CA ARG A 166 -20.51 9.66 -17.01
C ARG A 166 -20.45 10.36 -18.37
N ASP A 167 -19.64 11.41 -18.48
CA ASP A 167 -19.48 12.16 -19.73
C ASP A 167 -18.80 11.32 -20.80
N LEU A 168 -17.72 10.60 -20.46
CA LEU A 168 -17.05 9.68 -21.38
C LEU A 168 -18.00 8.58 -21.87
N ASN A 169 -18.76 7.95 -20.96
CA ASN A 169 -19.71 6.92 -21.34
C ASN A 169 -20.78 7.48 -22.29
N THR A 170 -21.31 8.67 -22.01
CA THR A 170 -22.30 9.33 -22.88
C THR A 170 -21.74 9.58 -24.29
N ARG A 171 -20.50 10.09 -24.37
CA ARG A 171 -19.81 10.31 -25.66
C ARG A 171 -19.60 9.00 -26.42
N HIS A 172 -19.05 7.98 -25.75
CA HIS A 172 -18.82 6.67 -26.36
C HIS A 172 -20.13 6.03 -26.86
N GLN A 173 -21.22 6.14 -26.11
CA GLN A 173 -22.53 5.63 -26.55
C GLN A 173 -23.02 6.35 -27.81
N ARG A 174 -22.86 7.67 -27.89
CA ARG A 174 -23.22 8.45 -29.08
C ARG A 174 -22.37 8.05 -30.30
N ASP A 175 -21.07 7.94 -30.10
CA ASP A 175 -20.12 7.61 -31.16
C ASP A 175 -20.37 6.19 -31.67
N ARG A 176 -20.59 5.24 -30.75
CA ARG A 176 -20.97 3.87 -31.06
C ARG A 176 -22.27 3.80 -31.85
N LYS A 177 -23.34 4.47 -31.40
CA LYS A 177 -24.62 4.51 -32.13
C LYS A 177 -24.46 5.06 -33.55
N THR A 178 -23.62 6.08 -33.69
CA THR A 178 -23.32 6.68 -35.00
C THR A 178 -22.56 5.70 -35.90
N ALA A 179 -21.55 5.01 -35.36
CA ALA A 179 -20.81 3.99 -36.09
C ALA A 179 -21.69 2.79 -36.48
N GLU A 180 -22.53 2.31 -35.57
CA GLU A 180 -23.50 1.23 -35.81
C GLU A 180 -24.47 1.59 -36.94
N LEU A 181 -24.99 2.82 -36.96
CA LEU A 181 -25.85 3.30 -38.04
C LEU A 181 -25.12 3.33 -39.39
N ARG A 182 -23.85 3.75 -39.42
CA ARG A 182 -23.03 3.73 -40.65
C ARG A 182 -22.82 2.31 -41.15
N VAL A 183 -22.48 1.38 -40.25
CA VAL A 183 -22.33 -0.04 -40.60
C VAL A 183 -23.64 -0.61 -41.13
N ARG A 184 -24.77 -0.30 -40.50
CA ARG A 184 -26.10 -0.76 -40.95
C ARG A 184 -26.39 -0.29 -42.37
N LYS A 185 -26.23 1.01 -42.65
CA LYS A 185 -26.43 1.58 -43.99
C LYS A 185 -25.50 0.99 -45.03
N ALA A 186 -24.23 0.76 -44.67
CA ALA A 186 -23.27 0.14 -45.58
C ALA A 186 -23.65 -1.32 -45.92
N ARG A 187 -24.18 -2.06 -44.94
CA ARG A 187 -24.69 -3.42 -45.17
C ARG A 187 -25.92 -3.43 -46.06
N GLU A 188 -26.89 -2.55 -45.79
CA GLU A 188 -28.09 -2.37 -46.62
C GLU A 188 -27.69 -2.09 -48.07
N ALA A 189 -26.84 -1.09 -48.30
CA ALA A 189 -26.36 -0.74 -49.64
C ALA A 189 -25.59 -1.89 -50.34
N HIS A 190 -24.81 -2.66 -49.60
CA HIS A 190 -24.12 -3.83 -50.14
C HIS A 190 -25.08 -4.95 -50.53
N THR A 191 -26.09 -5.23 -49.70
CA THR A 191 -27.13 -6.22 -50.01
C THR A 191 -27.94 -5.80 -51.23
N ASP A 192 -28.33 -4.53 -51.33
CA ASP A 192 -29.03 -3.99 -52.50
C ASP A 192 -28.18 -4.10 -53.77
N ALA A 193 -26.88 -3.75 -53.68
CA ALA A 193 -25.94 -3.88 -54.79
C ALA A 193 -25.75 -5.34 -55.23
N LEU A 194 -25.70 -6.28 -54.28
CA LEU A 194 -25.64 -7.71 -54.59
C LEU A 194 -26.92 -8.19 -55.29
N GLN A 195 -28.09 -7.75 -54.84
CA GLN A 195 -29.36 -8.12 -55.47
C GLN A 195 -29.43 -7.62 -56.91
N HIS A 196 -29.09 -6.34 -57.14
CA HIS A 196 -29.01 -5.77 -58.47
C HIS A 196 -28.05 -6.52 -59.38
N TRP A 197 -26.87 -6.91 -58.88
CA TRP A 197 -25.91 -7.70 -59.65
C TRP A 197 -26.45 -9.09 -60.00
N ILE A 198 -27.16 -9.75 -59.09
CA ILE A 198 -27.78 -11.06 -59.36
C ILE A 198 -28.86 -10.93 -60.43
N ASP A 199 -29.71 -9.91 -60.35
CA ASP A 199 -30.80 -9.68 -61.29
C ASP A 199 -30.28 -9.35 -62.70
N ASP A 200 -29.14 -8.65 -62.81
CA ASP A 200 -28.49 -8.33 -64.10
C ASP A 200 -27.80 -9.55 -64.77
N GLN A 201 -27.64 -10.66 -64.05
CA GLN A 201 -27.01 -11.89 -64.55
C GLN A 201 -28.01 -13.00 -64.93
N GLY A 202 -29.31 -12.80 -64.67
CA GLY A 202 -30.39 -13.74 -64.99
C GLY A 202 -31.19 -13.33 -66.21
#